data_AF-A0A7V9BZM6-F1
#
_entry.id   AF-A0A7V9BZM6-F1
#
_cell.length_a   1.000
_cell.length_b   1.000
_cell.length_c   1.000
_cell.angle_alpha   90.00
_cell.angle_beta   90.00
_cell.angle_gamma   90.00
#
_symmetry.space_group_name_H-M   'P 1'
#
loop_
_entity.id
_entity.type
_entity.pdbx_description
1 polymer ?
#
loop_
_entity_poly.entity_id
_entity_poly.type
_entity_poly.pdbx_seq_one_letter_code
_entity_poly.pdbx_strand_id
1 'polypeptide(L)'
;MTQAINLFRSYGAKVLVVNAPYYAPPEPQVPGILDVWYEAYGPTQPADWQPPNVNVTFRPSKEKIDQLNDTIDTVVAGFNSPDDVQVFDLWSLLSPGGEFNEYVGGIRVRESDLTHITINGFFQVIAPNLLPEVRAMLA
;
A
#
# COMPACT_ATOMS: atom_id res chain seq x y z
N MET A 1 1.06 6.84 -13.61
CA MET A 1 0.06 7.38 -12.66
C MET A 1 -0.64 8.63 -13.19
N THR A 2 0.08 9.72 -13.51
CA THR A 2 -0.51 10.98 -14.05
C THR A 2 -1.45 10.77 -15.23
N GLN A 3 -1.07 9.93 -16.20
CA GLN A 3 -1.93 9.61 -17.35
C GLN A 3 -3.26 8.97 -16.96
N ALA A 4 -3.25 8.07 -15.97
CA ALA A 4 -4.47 7.42 -15.49
C ALA A 4 -5.38 8.41 -14.75
N ILE A 5 -4.81 9.26 -13.89
CA ILE A 5 -5.56 10.33 -13.20
C ILE A 5 -6.20 11.27 -14.23
N ASN A 6 -5.42 11.74 -15.22
CA ASN A 6 -5.95 12.59 -16.30
C ASN A 6 -7.04 11.91 -17.11
N LEU A 7 -6.90 10.61 -17.39
CA LEU A 7 -7.93 9.84 -18.09
C LEU A 7 -9.24 9.85 -17.30
N PHE A 8 -9.22 9.52 -16.01
CA PHE A 8 -10.43 9.52 -15.19
C PHE A 8 -11.05 10.92 -15.08
N ARG A 9 -10.23 11.96 -14.86
CA ARG A 9 -10.70 13.35 -14.82
C ARG A 9 -11.31 13.80 -16.14
N SER A 10 -10.82 13.32 -17.29
CA SER A 10 -11.40 13.65 -18.60
C SER A 10 -12.84 13.16 -18.76
N TYR A 11 -13.27 12.17 -17.97
CA TYR A 11 -14.64 11.71 -17.87
C TYR A 11 -15.44 12.38 -16.75
N GLY A 12 -14.89 13.44 -16.12
CA GLY A 12 -15.52 14.15 -15.00
C GLY A 12 -15.43 13.43 -13.66
N ALA A 13 -14.58 12.40 -13.54
CA ALA A 13 -14.39 11.70 -12.28
C ALA A 13 -13.49 12.50 -11.33
N LYS A 14 -13.85 12.48 -10.05
CA LYS A 14 -12.93 12.78 -8.95
C LYS A 14 -12.10 11.53 -8.66
N VAL A 15 -10.82 11.71 -8.35
CA VAL A 15 -9.84 10.62 -8.25
C VAL A 15 -9.23 10.59 -6.86
N LEU A 16 -9.53 9.54 -6.11
CA LEU A 16 -8.86 9.23 -4.86
C LEU A 16 -7.77 8.18 -5.14
N VAL A 17 -6.52 8.54 -4.92
CA VAL A 17 -5.36 7.64 -5.06
C VAL A 17 -5.04 7.08 -3.69
N VAL A 18 -4.87 5.76 -3.59
CA VAL A 18 -4.57 5.10 -2.32
C VAL A 18 -3.08 4.76 -2.28
N ASN A 19 -2.39 5.19 -1.23
CA ASN A 19 -0.99 4.79 -1.00
C ASN A 19 -0.93 3.36 -0.41
N ALA A 20 0.26 2.75 -0.42
CA ALA A 20 0.41 1.35 -0.05
C ALA A 20 0.89 1.20 1.41
N PRO A 21 0.23 0.37 2.24
CA PRO A 21 0.80 -0.03 3.52
C PRO A 21 1.97 -0.99 3.32
N TYR A 22 2.71 -1.27 4.39
CA TYR A 22 3.70 -2.34 4.35
C TYR A 22 3.03 -3.72 4.34
N TYR A 23 3.74 -4.67 3.72
CA TYR A 23 3.36 -6.07 3.56
C TYR A 23 4.49 -6.97 4.04
N ALA A 24 4.16 -8.16 4.55
CA ALA A 24 5.15 -9.12 5.06
C ALA A 24 4.87 -10.55 4.56
N PRO A 25 4.81 -10.80 3.24
CA PRO A 25 4.43 -12.11 2.71
C PRO A 25 5.31 -13.24 3.28
N PRO A 26 4.73 -14.38 3.71
CA PRO A 26 5.47 -15.48 4.31
C PRO A 26 6.27 -16.31 3.29
N GLU A 27 5.92 -16.23 2.00
CA GLU A 27 6.55 -16.98 0.92
C GLU A 27 6.67 -16.12 -0.36
N PRO A 28 7.61 -16.44 -1.27
CA PRO A 28 7.74 -15.77 -2.56
C PRO A 28 6.46 -15.89 -3.40
N GLN A 29 5.88 -14.76 -3.78
CA GLN A 29 4.73 -14.73 -4.68
C GLN A 29 5.25 -14.86 -6.13
N VAL A 30 5.01 -16.03 -6.73
CA VAL A 30 5.17 -16.43 -8.14
C VAL A 30 6.55 -17.00 -8.58
N PRO A 31 6.61 -18.30 -8.95
CA PRO A 31 7.70 -18.87 -9.75
C PRO A 31 7.62 -18.39 -11.21
N GLY A 32 8.72 -17.82 -11.75
CA GLY A 32 8.86 -17.54 -13.20
C GLY A 32 8.78 -16.08 -13.63
N ILE A 33 8.63 -15.13 -12.70
CA ILE A 33 8.78 -13.69 -12.98
C ILE A 33 10.18 -13.27 -12.51
N LEU A 34 10.94 -12.59 -13.37
CA LEU A 34 12.33 -12.14 -13.08
C LEU A 34 12.41 -11.09 -11.96
N ASP A 35 11.29 -10.44 -11.63
CA ASP A 35 11.13 -9.52 -10.50
C ASP A 35 10.25 -10.16 -9.43
N VAL A 36 10.87 -10.90 -8.51
CA VAL A 36 10.16 -11.60 -7.43
C VAL A 36 9.87 -10.64 -6.27
N TRP A 37 8.63 -10.68 -5.80
CA TRP A 37 8.12 -9.97 -4.64
C TRP A 37 8.62 -10.70 -3.40
N TYR A 38 9.77 -10.28 -2.88
CA TYR A 38 10.27 -10.83 -1.64
C TYR A 38 10.89 -9.71 -0.81
N GLU A 39 10.42 -9.64 0.43
CA GLU A 39 11.19 -9.50 1.66
C GLU A 39 10.18 -9.46 2.81
N ALA A 40 10.40 -10.29 3.83
CA ALA A 40 9.64 -10.18 5.07
C ALA A 40 9.84 -8.78 5.65
N TYR A 41 8.75 -8.09 6.00
CA TYR A 41 8.87 -6.89 6.83
C TYR A 41 9.21 -7.34 8.25
N GLY A 42 10.50 -7.44 8.53
CA GLY A 42 11.04 -7.60 9.87
C GLY A 42 12.26 -6.67 10.01
N PRO A 43 12.53 -6.13 11.21
CA PRO A 43 13.66 -5.23 11.43
C PRO A 43 15.02 -5.87 11.14
N THR A 44 15.07 -7.19 10.94
CA THR A 44 16.27 -7.93 10.56
C THR A 44 15.86 -9.23 9.88
N GLN A 45 16.43 -9.53 8.71
CA GLN A 45 16.36 -10.90 8.19
C GLN A 45 16.98 -11.85 9.22
N PRO A 46 16.42 -13.06 9.43
CA PRO A 46 17.09 -14.09 10.21
C PRO A 46 18.53 -14.28 9.72
N ALA A 47 19.47 -14.50 10.65
CA ALA A 47 20.89 -14.61 10.30
C ALA A 47 21.19 -15.78 9.33
N ASP A 48 20.30 -16.76 9.27
CA ASP A 48 20.33 -17.94 8.42
C ASP A 48 19.43 -17.82 7.18
N TRP A 49 18.83 -16.66 6.92
CA TRP A 49 18.04 -16.46 5.73
C TRP A 49 18.90 -16.63 4.47
N GLN A 50 18.39 -17.40 3.51
CA GLN A 50 19.01 -17.59 2.20
C GLN A 50 17.99 -17.23 1.12
N PRO A 51 18.39 -16.50 0.07
CA PRO A 51 17.54 -16.24 -1.07
C PRO A 51 17.11 -17.56 -1.72
N PRO A 52 15.81 -17.76 -2.02
CA PRO A 52 15.32 -18.93 -2.75
C PRO A 52 15.94 -19.06 -4.14
N ASN A 53 16.37 -17.93 -4.72
CA ASN A 53 17.08 -17.87 -5.99
C ASN A 53 18.25 -16.89 -5.91
N VAL A 54 19.48 -17.42 -5.90
CA VAL A 54 20.72 -16.63 -5.82
C VAL A 54 20.96 -15.70 -7.01
N ASN A 55 20.23 -15.88 -8.12
CA ASN A 55 20.35 -15.04 -9.32
C ASN A 55 19.37 -13.86 -9.34
N VAL A 56 18.56 -13.68 -8.30
CA VAL A 56 17.61 -12.57 -8.18
C VAL A 56 18.10 -11.61 -7.11
N THR A 57 18.16 -10.31 -7.44
CA THR A 57 18.40 -9.27 -6.44
C THR A 57 17.12 -9.00 -5.68
N PHE A 58 17.14 -9.34 -4.39
CA PHE A 58 16.09 -8.98 -3.46
C PHE A 58 16.32 -7.55 -2.98
N ARG A 59 15.23 -6.78 -2.86
CA ARG A 59 15.25 -5.38 -2.42
C ARG A 59 14.20 -5.22 -1.31
N PRO A 60 14.52 -4.52 -0.21
CA PRO A 60 13.60 -4.32 0.91
C PRO A 60 12.22 -3.84 0.51
N SER A 61 11.21 -4.61 0.91
CA SER A 61 9.80 -4.28 0.71
C SER A 61 9.48 -2.88 1.25
N LYS A 62 10.08 -2.50 2.39
CA LYS A 62 9.93 -1.16 2.96
C LYS A 62 10.36 -0.05 2.00
N GLU A 63 11.59 -0.07 1.51
CA GLU A 63 12.12 0.97 0.62
C GLU A 63 11.30 1.11 -0.67
N LYS A 64 10.79 0.00 -1.21
CA LYS A 64 9.93 0.02 -2.40
C LYS A 64 8.59 0.68 -2.11
N ILE A 65 7.98 0.34 -0.98
CA ILE A 65 6.71 0.95 -0.56
C ILE A 65 6.91 2.43 -0.26
N ASP A 66 8.01 2.81 0.38
CA ASP A 66 8.38 4.21 0.61
C ASP A 66 8.52 4.95 -0.73
N GLN A 67 9.29 4.39 -1.68
CA GLN A 67 9.45 4.97 -3.03
C GLN A 67 8.12 5.08 -3.79
N LEU A 68 7.23 4.10 -3.66
CA LEU A 68 5.90 4.12 -4.27
C LEU A 68 5.04 5.22 -3.65
N ASN A 69 5.01 5.32 -2.32
CA ASN A 69 4.21 6.30 -1.59
C ASN A 69 4.71 7.72 -1.86
N ASP A 70 6.03 7.96 -1.85
CA ASP A 70 6.63 9.23 -2.23
C ASP A 70 6.26 9.63 -3.67
N THR A 71 6.23 8.66 -4.59
CA THR A 71 5.82 8.90 -5.98
C THR A 71 4.34 9.27 -6.06
N ILE A 72 3.47 8.60 -5.30
CA ILE A 72 2.04 8.91 -5.23
C ILE A 72 1.83 10.35 -4.74
N ASP A 73 2.46 10.70 -3.62
CA ASP A 73 2.33 12.02 -3.00
C ASP A 73 2.83 13.12 -3.93
N THR A 74 3.99 12.92 -4.57
CA THR A 74 4.55 13.84 -5.56
C THR A 74 3.62 14.03 -6.76
N VAL A 75 3.08 12.93 -7.30
CA VAL A 75 2.18 13.00 -8.46
C VAL A 75 0.89 13.73 -8.11
N VAL A 76 0.26 13.39 -6.98
CA VAL A 76 -1.01 14.02 -6.57
C VAL A 76 -0.82 15.49 -6.23
N ALA A 77 0.26 15.85 -5.53
CA ALA A 77 0.59 17.25 -5.24
C ALA A 77 0.72 18.10 -6.53
N GLY A 78 1.20 17.50 -7.63
CA GLY A 78 1.33 18.17 -8.92
C GLY A 78 0.01 18.57 -9.61
N PHE A 79 -1.14 18.06 -9.17
CA PHE A 79 -2.44 18.36 -9.80
C PHE A 79 -3.06 19.70 -9.38
N ASN A 80 -2.60 20.32 -8.27
CA ASN A 80 -3.12 21.59 -7.74
C ASN A 80 -4.66 21.68 -7.72
N SER A 81 -5.34 20.56 -7.50
CA SER A 81 -6.80 20.43 -7.54
C SER A 81 -7.26 19.55 -6.37
N PRO A 82 -7.15 20.03 -5.12
CA PRO A 82 -7.40 19.22 -3.93
C PRO A 82 -8.84 18.71 -3.84
N ASP A 83 -9.81 19.35 -4.50
CA ASP A 83 -11.21 18.90 -4.50
C ASP A 83 -11.51 17.80 -5.54
N ASP A 84 -10.56 17.53 -6.45
CA ASP A 84 -10.69 16.59 -7.56
C ASP A 84 -9.70 15.41 -7.49
N VAL A 85 -8.51 15.63 -6.94
CA VAL A 85 -7.45 14.62 -6.84
C VAL A 85 -6.86 14.65 -5.43
N GLN A 86 -7.00 13.55 -4.71
CA GLN A 86 -6.54 13.42 -3.33
C GLN A 86 -5.83 12.09 -3.11
N VAL A 87 -4.98 12.05 -2.07
CA VAL A 87 -4.45 10.80 -1.52
C VAL A 87 -5.32 10.37 -0.35
N PHE A 88 -5.73 9.11 -0.33
CA PHE A 88 -6.19 8.44 0.88
C PHE A 88 -5.01 7.69 1.50
N ASP A 89 -4.62 8.13 2.70
CA ASP A 89 -3.48 7.58 3.43
C ASP A 89 -3.83 6.26 4.13
N LEU A 90 -3.85 5.19 3.33
CA LEU A 90 -3.99 3.83 3.80
C LEU A 90 -2.74 3.34 4.55
N TRP A 91 -1.57 3.87 4.20
CA TRP A 91 -0.29 3.55 4.81
C TRP A 91 -0.28 3.88 6.30
N SER A 92 -0.55 5.13 6.70
CA SER A 92 -0.56 5.49 8.12
C SER A 92 -1.62 4.72 8.91
N LEU A 93 -2.74 4.38 8.26
CA LEU A 93 -3.83 3.64 8.88
C LEU A 93 -3.47 2.18 9.19
N LEU A 94 -2.75 1.52 8.29
CA LEU A 94 -2.47 0.09 8.35
C LEU A 94 -1.01 -0.24 8.66
N SER A 95 -0.16 0.76 8.77
CA SER A 95 1.25 0.66 9.15
C SER A 95 1.63 1.76 10.15
N PRO A 96 0.88 1.87 11.28
CA PRO A 96 1.12 2.91 12.26
C PRO A 96 2.56 2.83 12.80
N GLY A 97 3.19 4.00 12.97
CA GLY A 97 4.60 4.08 13.39
C GLY A 97 5.62 3.78 12.28
N GLY A 98 5.17 3.62 11.03
CA GLY A 98 6.07 3.31 9.93
C GLY A 98 6.55 1.86 9.93
N GLU A 99 5.71 0.94 10.40
CA GLU A 99 6.00 -0.50 10.46
C GLU A 99 4.81 -1.37 10.02
N PHE A 100 5.09 -2.56 9.50
CA PHE A 100 4.07 -3.56 9.21
C PHE A 100 3.34 -3.94 10.50
N ASN A 101 2.02 -4.05 10.40
CA ASN A 101 1.16 -4.41 11.51
C ASN A 101 0.09 -5.41 11.04
N GLU A 102 0.02 -6.56 11.69
CA GLU A 102 -1.07 -7.53 11.48
C GLU A 102 -2.37 -7.08 12.13
N TYR A 103 -2.27 -6.26 13.18
CA TYR A 103 -3.38 -5.78 13.99
C TYR A 103 -3.35 -4.26 14.09
N VAL A 104 -4.51 -3.63 13.98
CA VAL A 104 -4.70 -2.20 14.22
C VAL A 104 -5.84 -2.05 15.23
N GLY A 105 -5.57 -1.41 16.37
CA GLY A 105 -6.58 -1.26 17.43
C GLY A 105 -7.16 -2.58 17.93
N GLY A 106 -6.38 -3.67 17.94
CA GLY A 106 -6.82 -5.01 18.32
C GLY A 106 -7.58 -5.78 17.23
N ILE A 107 -7.86 -5.16 16.08
CA ILE A 107 -8.52 -5.82 14.94
C ILE A 107 -7.45 -6.41 14.03
N ARG A 108 -7.58 -7.69 13.67
CA ARG A 108 -6.70 -8.31 12.68
C ARG A 108 -7.01 -7.74 11.29
N VAL A 109 -6.07 -7.00 10.71
CA VAL A 109 -6.22 -6.29 9.43
C VAL A 109 -5.52 -6.98 8.26
N ARG A 110 -4.70 -8.02 8.51
CA ARG A 110 -4.03 -8.82 7.48
C ARG A 110 -4.51 -10.27 7.46
N GLU A 111 -4.66 -10.82 6.25
CA GLU A 111 -4.93 -12.24 6.05
C GLU A 111 -3.71 -13.10 6.47
N SER A 112 -3.84 -14.43 6.44
CA SER A 112 -2.74 -15.35 6.80
C SER A 112 -1.52 -15.24 5.89
N ASP A 113 -1.67 -14.65 4.70
CA ASP A 113 -0.56 -14.38 3.79
C ASP A 113 0.13 -13.04 4.04
N LEU A 114 -0.30 -12.30 5.08
CA LEU A 114 0.30 -11.04 5.53
C LEU A 114 0.39 -9.95 4.43
N THR A 115 -0.39 -10.11 3.36
CA THR A 115 -0.41 -9.25 2.18
C THR A 115 -1.81 -8.71 1.94
N HIS A 116 -2.82 -9.57 1.97
CA HIS A 116 -4.20 -9.19 1.76
C HIS A 116 -4.84 -8.60 3.04
N ILE A 117 -5.84 -7.75 2.83
CA ILE A 117 -6.63 -7.15 3.90
C ILE A 117 -7.80 -8.06 4.25
N THR A 118 -8.02 -8.29 5.54
CA THR A 118 -9.18 -9.06 5.99
C THR A 118 -10.48 -8.29 5.77
N ILE A 119 -11.60 -9.01 5.68
CA ILE A 119 -12.95 -8.41 5.67
C ILE A 119 -13.14 -7.47 6.88
N ASN A 120 -12.69 -7.88 8.06
CA ASN A 120 -12.78 -7.05 9.27
C ASN A 120 -11.89 -5.81 9.18
N GLY A 121 -10.68 -5.93 8.64
CA GLY A 121 -9.80 -4.79 8.42
C GLY A 121 -10.43 -3.78 7.47
N PHE A 122 -11.09 -4.24 6.41
CA PHE A 122 -11.82 -3.35 5.52
C PHE A 122 -12.99 -2.66 6.24
N PHE A 123 -13.92 -3.41 6.83
CA PHE A 123 -15.16 -2.83 7.37
C PHE A 123 -14.98 -2.05 8.68
N GLN A 124 -14.01 -2.43 9.53
CA GLN A 124 -13.85 -1.84 10.86
C GLN A 124 -12.72 -0.82 10.94
N VAL A 125 -11.77 -0.84 9.99
CA VAL A 125 -10.62 0.09 9.99
C VAL A 125 -10.63 0.97 8.75
N ILE A 126 -10.65 0.39 7.54
CA ILE A 126 -10.51 1.17 6.29
C ILE A 126 -11.77 1.97 5.95
N ALA A 127 -12.91 1.30 5.78
CA ALA A 127 -14.15 1.91 5.32
C ALA A 127 -14.65 3.07 6.22
N PRO A 128 -14.54 3.00 7.56
CA PRO A 128 -14.91 4.12 8.43
C PRO A 128 -14.09 5.39 8.18
N ASN A 129 -12.85 5.26 7.72
CA ASN A 129 -11.96 6.40 7.39
C ASN A 129 -12.07 6.79 5.91
N LEU A 130 -12.27 5.83 5.00
CA LEU A 130 -12.35 6.07 3.55
C LEU A 130 -13.66 6.70 3.12
N LEU A 131 -14.80 6.21 3.63
CA LEU A 131 -16.12 6.64 3.14
C LEU A 131 -16.42 8.13 3.42
N PRO A 132 -16.01 8.72 4.56
CA PRO A 132 -16.13 10.17 4.75
C PRO A 132 -15.38 10.98 3.68
N GLU A 133 -14.16 10.58 3.32
CA GLU A 133 -13.36 11.26 2.28
C GLU A 133 -14.05 11.18 0.92
N VAL A 134 -14.52 9.98 0.53
CA VAL A 134 -15.28 9.80 -0.72
C VAL A 134 -16.53 10.67 -0.73
N ARG A 135 -17.24 10.77 0.40
CA ARG A 135 -18.44 11.64 0.50
C ARG A 135 -18.09 13.12 0.41
N ALA A 136 -17.01 13.55 1.05
CA ALA A 136 -16.55 14.93 1.00
C ALA A 136 -16.18 15.34 -0.43
N MET A 137 -15.53 14.45 -1.17
CA MET A 137 -15.24 14.67 -2.59
C MET A 137 -16.52 14.75 -3.43
N LEU A 138 -17.61 14.05 -3.10
CA LEU A 138 -18.83 14.08 -3.92
C LEU A 138 -19.80 15.23 -3.60
N ALA A 139 -19.55 15.99 -2.54
CA ALA A 139 -20.33 17.17 -2.16
C ALA A 139 -20.00 18.38 -3.06
#